data_AF-A0A7S2GXL2-F1
#
_entry.id   AF-A0A7S2GXL2-F1
#
_cell.length_a   1.000
_cell.length_b   1.000
_cell.length_c   1.000
_cell.angle_alpha   90.00
_cell.angle_beta   90.00
_cell.angle_gamma   90.00
#
_symmetry.space_group_name_H-M   'P 1'
#
loop_
_entity.id
_entity.type
_entity.pdbx_description
1 polymer ?
#
loop_
_entity_poly.entity_id
_entity_poly.type
_entity_poly.pdbx_seq_one_letter_code
_entity_poly.pdbx_strand_id
1 'polypeptide(L)'
;LWSGLAGSNNDSFKYVGDCDPVLIDEMTDAEKWDETVHELAAIGIEGDKLQTLMRAVITVMQLGNLTFAENPSNSEETIIDSTDELDKLADLLGVETNDIEGALTTRDVKVGR
;
A
#
# COMPACT_ATOMS: atom_id res chain seq x y z
N LEU A 1 -1.76 12.48 -7.72
CA LEU A 1 -2.00 11.39 -6.74
C LEU A 1 -2.82 10.30 -7.41
N TRP A 2 -2.62 9.03 -7.02
CA TRP A 2 -3.26 7.86 -7.64
C TRP A 2 -4.79 7.90 -7.46
N SER A 3 -5.54 7.57 -8.52
CA SER A 3 -7.00 7.68 -8.56
C SER A 3 -7.71 6.68 -7.64
N GLY A 4 -7.06 5.58 -7.27
CA GLY A 4 -7.61 4.57 -6.36
C GLY A 4 -7.82 5.05 -4.91
N LEU A 5 -7.28 6.22 -4.55
CA LEU A 5 -7.52 6.85 -3.24
C LEU A 5 -8.79 7.70 -3.19
N ALA A 6 -9.44 7.93 -4.33
CA ALA A 6 -10.63 8.75 -4.36
C ALA A 6 -11.76 8.06 -3.56
N GLY A 7 -12.15 8.67 -2.45
CA GLY A 7 -13.22 8.15 -1.57
C GLY A 7 -12.77 7.12 -0.54
N SER A 8 -11.46 6.80 -0.45
CA SER A 8 -10.93 5.97 0.63
C SER A 8 -10.73 6.76 1.92
N ASN A 9 -10.91 6.09 3.05
CA ASN A 9 -10.67 6.58 4.41
C ASN A 9 -9.76 5.58 5.18
N ASN A 10 -9.55 5.81 6.47
CA ASN A 10 -8.73 4.94 7.32
C ASN A 10 -9.23 3.47 7.31
N ASP A 11 -10.55 3.27 7.34
CA ASP A 11 -11.19 1.94 7.32
C ASP A 11 -10.96 1.17 6.03
N SER A 12 -10.59 1.89 4.96
CA SER A 12 -10.29 1.29 3.66
C SER A 12 -8.96 0.53 3.68
N PHE A 13 -8.12 0.70 4.71
CA PHE A 13 -6.80 0.09 4.82
C PHE A 13 -6.68 -0.78 6.08
N LYS A 14 -6.44 -2.08 5.91
CA LYS A 14 -6.38 -3.04 7.04
C LYS A 14 -5.27 -2.77 8.04
N TYR A 15 -4.15 -2.18 7.61
CA TYR A 15 -3.04 -1.84 8.51
C TYR A 15 -3.30 -0.63 9.40
N VAL A 16 -4.21 0.26 8.99
CA VAL A 16 -4.60 1.42 9.80
C VAL A 16 -5.85 1.06 10.62
N GLY A 17 -6.84 0.47 9.96
CA GLY A 17 -8.09 0.04 10.57
C GLY A 17 -8.96 1.20 11.06
N ASP A 18 -9.97 0.83 11.85
CA ASP A 18 -10.87 1.76 12.52
C ASP A 18 -10.16 2.26 13.79
N CYS A 19 -9.42 3.35 13.63
CA CYS A 19 -8.76 4.04 14.73
C CYS A 19 -9.50 5.36 14.95
N ASP A 20 -10.09 5.52 16.14
CA ASP A 20 -10.63 6.81 16.56
C ASP A 20 -9.54 7.88 16.40
N PRO A 21 -9.87 9.07 15.84
CA PRO A 21 -8.89 10.12 15.68
C PRO A 21 -8.24 10.46 17.02
N VAL A 22 -7.00 10.02 17.19
CA VAL A 22 -6.23 10.23 18.40
C VAL A 22 -5.65 11.64 18.31
N LEU A 23 -6.09 12.52 19.20
CA LEU A 23 -5.39 13.77 19.42
C LEU A 23 -4.04 13.44 20.06
N ILE A 24 -2.98 13.52 19.28
CA ILE A 24 -1.61 13.44 19.78
C ILE A 24 -1.17 14.88 19.99
N ASP A 25 -0.81 15.26 21.22
CA ASP A 25 -0.42 16.64 21.57
C ASP A 25 -1.48 17.71 21.26
N GLU A 26 -2.77 17.37 21.44
CA GLU A 26 -3.92 18.26 21.16
C GLU A 26 -4.09 18.67 19.68
N MET A 27 -3.30 18.07 18.77
CA MET A 27 -3.37 18.36 17.33
C MET A 27 -4.04 17.23 16.57
N THR A 28 -4.76 17.61 15.52
CA THR A 28 -5.34 16.67 14.55
C THR A 28 -4.29 16.15 13.58
N ASP A 29 -4.51 14.97 12.99
CA ASP A 29 -3.64 14.42 11.94
C ASP A 29 -3.48 15.37 10.74
N ALA A 30 -4.52 16.16 10.43
CA ALA A 30 -4.48 17.15 9.37
C ALA A 30 -3.48 18.29 9.68
N GLU A 31 -3.48 18.79 10.91
CA GLU A 31 -2.54 19.84 11.34
C GLU A 31 -1.10 19.31 11.38
N LYS A 32 -0.90 18.09 11.88
CA LYS A 32 0.42 17.44 11.90
C LYS A 32 0.94 17.14 10.49
N TRP A 33 0.04 16.82 9.55
CA TRP A 33 0.42 16.60 8.17
C TRP A 33 0.99 17.86 7.52
N ASP A 34 0.37 19.03 7.74
CA ASP A 34 0.87 20.30 7.22
C ASP A 34 2.26 20.64 7.77
N GLU A 35 2.49 20.42 9.07
CA GLU A 35 3.82 20.55 9.68
C GLU A 35 4.83 19.58 9.07
N THR A 36 4.47 18.31 8.92
CA THR A 36 5.33 17.29 8.33
C THR A 36 5.72 17.64 6.90
N VAL A 37 4.78 18.12 6.07
CA VAL A 37 5.06 18.55 4.70
C VAL A 37 5.99 19.77 4.69
N HIS A 38 5.80 20.70 5.62
CA HIS A 38 6.69 21.86 5.76
C HIS A 38 8.13 21.43 6.12
N GLU A 39 8.28 20.51 7.06
CA GLU A 39 9.59 19.96 7.46
C GLU A 39 10.25 19.15 6.34
N LEU A 40 9.47 18.34 5.62
CA LEU A 40 9.94 17.59 4.44
C LEU A 40 10.42 18.54 3.33
N ALA A 41 9.72 19.65 3.11
CA ALA A 41 10.15 20.68 2.16
C ALA A 41 11.47 21.35 2.62
N ALA A 42 11.65 21.58 3.92
CA ALA A 42 12.89 22.16 4.46
C ALA A 42 14.13 21.29 4.19
N ILE A 43 13.96 19.97 4.06
CA ILE A 43 15.04 19.03 3.67
C ILE A 43 15.05 18.69 2.16
N GLY A 44 14.25 19.39 1.35
CA GLY A 44 14.23 19.25 -0.11
C GLY A 44 13.44 18.06 -0.64
N ILE A 45 12.49 17.54 0.15
CA ILE A 45 11.47 16.56 -0.24
C ILE A 45 10.17 17.31 -0.51
N GLU A 46 10.04 17.80 -1.74
CA GLU A 46 8.86 18.52 -2.23
C GLU A 46 8.51 18.07 -3.65
N GLY A 47 7.33 18.47 -4.15
CA GLY A 47 6.88 18.15 -5.50
C GLY A 47 6.88 16.63 -5.78
N ASP A 48 7.60 16.22 -6.82
CA ASP A 48 7.64 14.83 -7.29
C ASP A 48 8.25 13.86 -6.26
N LYS A 49 9.20 14.33 -5.43
CA LYS A 49 9.80 13.49 -4.37
C LYS A 49 8.81 13.20 -3.27
N LEU A 50 8.03 14.20 -2.86
CA LEU A 50 6.95 14.01 -1.90
C LEU A 50 5.89 13.05 -2.47
N GLN A 51 5.51 13.22 -3.75
CA GLN A 51 4.58 12.29 -4.39
C GLN A 51 5.10 10.85 -4.44
N THR A 52 6.40 10.68 -4.69
CA THR A 52 7.06 9.36 -4.69
C THR A 52 7.05 8.72 -3.30
N LEU A 53 7.38 9.51 -2.27
CA LEU A 53 7.32 9.09 -0.87
C LEU A 53 5.89 8.66 -0.50
N MET A 54 4.90 9.50 -0.82
CA MET A 54 3.50 9.18 -0.55
C MET A 54 3.04 7.95 -1.29
N ARG A 55 3.42 7.79 -2.56
CA ARG A 55 3.13 6.58 -3.33
C ARG A 55 3.68 5.33 -2.63
N ALA A 56 4.89 5.38 -2.09
CA ALA A 56 5.46 4.27 -1.33
C ALA A 56 4.66 3.94 -0.05
N VAL A 57 4.21 4.96 0.69
CA VAL A 57 3.35 4.76 1.87
C VAL A 57 2.02 4.11 1.48
N ILE A 58 1.38 4.61 0.42
CA ILE A 58 0.12 4.06 -0.11
C ILE A 58 0.31 2.61 -0.57
N THR A 59 1.43 2.29 -1.20
CA THR A 59 1.77 0.90 -1.59
C THR A 59 1.79 -0.01 -0.38
N VAL A 60 2.40 0.41 0.73
CA VAL A 60 2.43 -0.38 1.97
C VAL A 60 1.03 -0.59 2.53
N MET A 61 0.18 0.42 2.51
CA MET A 61 -1.21 0.29 2.96
C MET A 61 -2.03 -0.64 2.06
N GLN A 62 -1.88 -0.50 0.74
CA GLN A 62 -2.56 -1.32 -0.26
C GLN A 62 -2.13 -2.80 -0.19
N LEU A 63 -0.86 -3.07 0.09
CA LEU A 63 -0.35 -4.42 0.35
C LEU A 63 -1.08 -5.10 1.53
N GLY A 64 -1.43 -4.33 2.56
CA GLY A 64 -2.17 -4.85 3.72
C GLY A 64 -3.61 -5.25 3.41
N ASN A 65 -4.16 -4.79 2.28
CA ASN A 65 -5.51 -5.16 1.83
C ASN A 65 -5.54 -6.48 1.03
N LEU A 66 -4.38 -7.04 0.69
CA LEU A 66 -4.32 -8.32 -0.02
C LEU A 66 -4.76 -9.47 0.90
N THR A 67 -5.67 -10.32 0.40
CA THR A 67 -6.09 -11.55 1.06
C THR A 67 -5.66 -12.74 0.24
N PHE A 68 -5.23 -13.79 0.93
CA PHE A 68 -4.70 -15.00 0.32
C PHE A 68 -5.61 -16.18 0.62
N ALA A 69 -5.79 -17.07 -0.36
CA ALA A 69 -6.61 -18.27 -0.25
C ALA A 69 -5.90 -19.47 -0.88
N GLU A 70 -6.35 -20.68 -0.56
CA GLU A 70 -5.89 -21.91 -1.20
C GLU A 70 -6.36 -21.94 -2.66
N ASN A 71 -5.50 -22.42 -3.57
CA ASN A 71 -5.88 -22.62 -4.96
C ASN A 71 -6.88 -23.80 -5.06
N PRO A 72 -8.10 -23.61 -5.62
CA PRO A 72 -9.09 -24.67 -5.75
C PRO A 72 -8.62 -25.87 -6.60
N SER A 73 -7.65 -25.66 -7.48
CA SER A 73 -7.10 -26.69 -8.37
C SER A 73 -5.88 -27.41 -7.78
N ASN A 74 -5.19 -26.79 -6.81
CA ASN A 74 -4.02 -27.34 -6.16
C ASN A 74 -3.92 -26.82 -4.72
N SER A 75 -4.31 -27.64 -3.73
CA SER A 75 -4.32 -27.23 -2.32
C SER A 75 -2.92 -26.94 -1.74
N GLU A 76 -1.84 -27.26 -2.46
CA GLU A 76 -0.47 -26.90 -2.05
C GLU A 76 -0.06 -25.48 -2.51
N GLU A 77 -0.87 -24.82 -3.33
CA GLU A 77 -0.64 -23.47 -3.83
C GLU A 77 -1.53 -22.44 -3.12
N THR A 78 -0.98 -21.25 -2.96
CA THR A 78 -1.70 -20.07 -2.45
C THR A 78 -1.91 -19.07 -3.58
N ILE A 79 -3.12 -18.55 -3.70
CA ILE A 79 -3.49 -17.49 -4.65
C ILE A 79 -3.93 -16.23 -3.90
N ILE A 80 -3.93 -15.09 -4.59
CA ILE A 80 -4.51 -13.85 -4.07
C ILE A 80 -6.01 -13.85 -4.40
N ASP A 81 -6.85 -13.79 -3.36
CA ASP A 81 -8.31 -13.81 -3.48
C ASP A 81 -8.89 -12.41 -3.72
N SER A 82 -8.21 -11.36 -3.24
CA SER A 82 -8.65 -9.97 -3.45
C SER A 82 -8.12 -9.37 -4.76
N THR A 83 -8.63 -9.88 -5.89
CA THR A 83 -8.22 -9.45 -7.24
C THR A 83 -8.37 -7.95 -7.48
N ASP A 84 -9.43 -7.33 -6.96
CA ASP A 84 -9.65 -5.88 -7.10
C ASP A 84 -8.57 -5.05 -6.38
N GLU A 85 -8.09 -5.53 -5.22
CA GLU A 85 -7.03 -4.85 -4.46
C GLU A 85 -5.65 -5.08 -5.11
N LEU A 86 -5.48 -6.21 -5.78
CA LEU A 86 -4.29 -6.54 -6.56
C LEU A 86 -4.16 -5.68 -7.82
N ASP A 87 -5.25 -5.48 -8.57
CA ASP A 87 -5.25 -4.60 -9.75
C ASP A 87 -4.96 -3.14 -9.37
N LYS A 88 -5.54 -2.69 -8.25
CA LYS A 88 -5.22 -1.38 -7.67
C LYS A 88 -3.74 -1.23 -7.34
N LEU A 89 -3.13 -2.27 -6.76
CA LEU A 89 -1.71 -2.28 -6.42
C LEU A 89 -0.83 -2.28 -7.68
N ALA A 90 -1.21 -3.04 -8.70
CA ALA A 90 -0.57 -3.07 -10.01
C ALA A 90 -0.57 -1.69 -10.67
N ASP A 91 -1.73 -1.00 -10.69
CA ASP A 91 -1.87 0.36 -11.20
C ASP A 91 -1.01 1.38 -10.43
N LEU A 92 -0.94 1.25 -9.10
CA LEU A 92 -0.16 2.13 -8.25
C LEU A 92 1.35 2.01 -8.51
N LEU A 93 1.82 0.77 -8.68
CA LEU A 93 3.22 0.44 -8.93
C LEU A 93 3.61 0.61 -10.40
N GLY A 94 2.64 0.55 -11.32
CA GLY A 94 2.87 0.58 -12.76
C GLY A 94 3.51 -0.72 -13.28
N VAL A 95 3.12 -1.86 -12.72
CA VAL A 95 3.62 -3.21 -13.09
C VAL A 95 2.45 -4.13 -13.42
N GLU A 96 2.71 -5.30 -13.99
CA GLU A 96 1.65 -6.26 -14.27
C GLU A 96 1.19 -6.98 -13.00
N THR A 97 -0.12 -7.26 -12.92
CA THR A 97 -0.74 -8.01 -11.81
C THR A 97 -0.06 -9.36 -11.59
N ASN A 98 0.30 -10.08 -12.67
CA ASN A 98 0.97 -11.38 -12.60
C ASN A 98 2.36 -11.31 -11.95
N ASP A 99 3.09 -10.21 -12.15
CA ASP A 99 4.41 -10.02 -11.55
C ASP A 99 4.31 -9.88 -10.03
N ILE A 100 3.27 -9.18 -9.57
CA ILE A 100 2.99 -9.02 -8.14
C ILE A 100 2.52 -10.34 -7.53
N GLU A 101 1.60 -11.04 -8.20
CA GLU A 101 1.09 -12.32 -7.74
C GLU A 101 2.23 -13.34 -7.60
N GLY A 102 3.05 -13.50 -8.64
CA GLY A 102 4.20 -14.39 -8.60
C GLY A 102 5.21 -14.01 -7.50
N ALA A 103 5.50 -12.72 -7.32
CA ALA A 103 6.43 -12.26 -6.29
C ALA A 103 5.92 -12.49 -4.85
N LEU A 104 4.60 -12.51 -4.63
CA LEU A 104 4.00 -12.67 -3.30
C LEU A 104 3.66 -14.12 -2.97
N THR A 105 3.28 -14.93 -3.96
CA THR A 105 2.86 -16.32 -3.75
C THR A 105 3.98 -17.33 -3.99
N THR A 106 4.97 -16.97 -4.80
CA THR A 106 6.06 -17.86 -5.19
C THR A 106 7.39 -17.34 -4.66
N ARG A 107 8.16 -18.22 -4.02
CA ARG A 107 9.52 -17.90 -3.58
C ARG A 107 10.51 -18.42 -4.61
N ASP A 108 11.09 -17.52 -5.40
CA ASP A 108 12.24 -17.87 -6.24
C ASP A 108 13.48 -18.12 -5.38
N VAL A 109 13.79 -19.40 -5.15
CA VAL A 109 15.01 -19.83 -4.48
C VAL A 109 15.96 -20.38 -5.54
N LYS A 110 17.11 -19.73 -5.75
CA LYS A 110 18.20 -20.33 -6.54
C LYS A 110 18.73 -21.56 -5.82
N VAL A 111 18.42 -22.75 -6.34
CA VAL A 111 18.96 -24.02 -5.84
C VAL A 111 20.06 -24.49 -6.80
N GLY A 112 21.31 -24.40 -6.35
CA GLY A 112 22.47 -24.88 -7.12
C GLY A 112 22.91 -23.93 -8.25
N ARG A 113 24.15 -24.13 -8.71
CA ARG A 113 24.82 -23.30 -9.73
C ARG A 113 24.63 -23.89 -11.12
#